data_AF-A0A017SAC3-F1
#
_entry.id   AF-A0A017SAC3-F1
#
_cell.length_a   1.000
_cell.length_b   1.000
_cell.length_c   1.000
_cell.angle_alpha   90.00
_cell.angle_beta   90.00
_cell.angle_gamma   90.00
#
_symmetry.space_group_name_H-M   'P 1'
#
loop_
_entity.id
_entity.type
_entity.pdbx_description
1 polymer ?
#
loop_
_entity_poly.entity_id
_entity_poly.type
_entity_poly.pdbx_seq_one_letter_code
_entity_poly.pdbx_strand_id
1 'polypeptide(L)'
;MRLFTAVTALCGLLLPSSVVCADERVAAISEFNPPQVFKNTNLVRHTNLEKGYVRETVNVVVENVGKQPQSDYYLPFSSDVFDKVGSLEVRDKKAVEKGRFNVEAVELDFRSDLEYFVIHFPEPLAPKSQITLGISYTLLNSLNPRPATIEQSDRQFLSYSFSGFTISAYPTVTQKTKLKFPSTKVPDFTVTEGLKTSSGSDPERQGATFTYGPYDTSKVAPGTTYPITVRYEFTNPIITASLLERDLEVSHWGGNLATEERYWLRNNGSELTSQFSRVEWTISSYQNLPSSALRELKYPLKAGSVDPYFIDDVGNVSTSRYRPGKPNRDAHLELRFRYPIFGGWNYSFRIGWNNDLASFLRRAVTGADSYVLKVPFIEGPKAPEGAQYENVVVRLILPEGSRNVKYELVEGSASNGLPGPNQIRSHLSDYKTYMDTLGRTVLTLEAENLSDEARDSQLVVTYDYTLLDGLRKPFTITAGLLAVFAAAWFIGNIDVSIRKR
;
A
#
# COMPACT_ATOMS: atom_id res chain seq x y z
N MET A 1 -9.14 -25.29 75.11
CA MET A 1 -8.12 -26.25 74.62
C MET A 1 -7.87 -25.93 73.15
N ARG A 2 -6.73 -25.46 72.64
CA ARG A 2 -5.33 -25.29 73.05
C ARG A 2 -4.85 -23.98 72.38
N LEU A 3 -4.45 -22.95 73.13
CA LEU A 3 -3.07 -22.53 73.47
C LEU A 3 -2.15 -22.20 72.28
N PHE A 4 -1.86 -20.90 72.18
CA PHE A 4 -0.78 -20.20 71.47
C PHE A 4 0.61 -20.74 71.84
N THR A 5 1.60 -20.60 70.93
CA THR A 5 2.83 -19.80 71.16
C THR A 5 3.68 -19.69 69.89
N ALA A 6 4.21 -18.49 69.69
CA ALA A 6 5.13 -18.04 68.66
C ALA A 6 6.60 -18.32 69.05
N VAL A 7 7.50 -18.43 68.05
CA VAL A 7 8.94 -18.17 68.20
C VAL A 7 9.46 -17.39 66.98
N THR A 8 10.13 -16.29 67.31
CA THR A 8 10.89 -15.25 66.58
C THR A 8 12.06 -15.78 65.73
N ALA A 9 12.25 -15.30 64.49
CA ALA A 9 13.14 -14.20 64.02
C ALA A 9 14.65 -14.52 63.91
N LEU A 10 15.22 -14.49 62.69
CA LEU A 10 16.38 -13.64 62.27
C LEU A 10 16.89 -13.97 60.83
N CYS A 11 17.38 -12.91 60.16
CA CYS A 11 18.28 -12.87 58.98
C CYS A 11 17.69 -13.25 57.60
N GLY A 12 17.82 -12.47 56.54
CA GLY A 12 18.67 -11.31 56.30
C GLY A 12 18.23 -10.52 55.06
N LEU A 13 18.67 -9.27 55.05
CA LEU A 13 18.46 -8.24 54.04
C LEU A 13 18.94 -8.68 52.65
N LEU A 14 18.04 -8.63 51.66
CA LEU A 14 18.39 -8.42 50.27
C LEU A 14 17.50 -7.29 49.73
N LEU A 15 18.12 -6.13 49.56
CA LEU A 15 17.60 -4.99 48.81
C LEU A 15 17.34 -5.42 47.36
N PRO A 16 16.20 -5.09 46.73
CA PRO A 16 16.17 -5.06 45.28
C PRO A 16 16.85 -3.77 44.85
N SER A 17 18.05 -3.91 44.28
CA SER A 17 18.70 -2.87 43.49
C SER A 17 17.70 -2.43 42.43
N SER A 18 17.19 -1.21 42.57
CA SER A 18 16.48 -0.51 41.52
C SER A 18 17.41 -0.40 40.31
N VAL A 19 17.20 -1.27 39.32
CA VAL A 19 17.75 -1.10 37.99
C VAL A 19 17.04 0.10 37.41
N VAL A 20 17.65 1.27 37.61
CA VAL A 20 17.43 2.43 36.76
C VAL A 20 17.88 1.95 35.38
N CYS A 21 16.93 1.61 34.51
CA CYS A 21 17.19 1.60 33.07
C CYS A 21 17.61 3.03 32.72
N ALA A 22 18.92 3.25 32.68
CA ALA A 22 19.47 4.38 31.96
C ALA A 22 19.01 4.18 30.52
N ASP A 23 18.06 5.02 30.14
CA ASP A 23 17.71 5.31 28.76
C ASP A 23 19.03 5.72 28.09
N GLU A 24 19.68 4.76 27.41
CA GLU A 24 20.79 5.05 26.52
C GLU A 24 20.21 5.87 25.37
N ARG A 25 20.04 7.17 25.62
CA ARG A 25 19.94 8.17 24.58
C ARG A 25 21.24 8.08 23.79
N VAL A 26 21.18 7.31 22.71
CA VAL A 26 22.16 7.33 21.62
C VAL A 26 22.45 8.80 21.34
N ALA A 27 23.72 9.17 21.46
CA ALA A 27 24.17 10.51 21.18
C ALA A 27 23.72 10.90 19.76
N ALA A 28 22.98 12.01 19.67
CA ALA A 28 22.48 12.58 18.43
C ALA A 28 23.61 12.64 17.38
N ILE A 29 23.41 11.96 16.26
CA ILE A 29 24.31 12.07 15.12
C ILE A 29 24.07 13.44 14.50
N SER A 30 25.11 14.27 14.50
CA SER A 30 25.18 15.50 13.71
C SER A 30 24.76 15.24 12.26
N GLU A 31 23.89 16.08 11.70
CA GLU A 31 23.56 16.23 10.26
C GLU A 31 24.22 15.17 9.36
N PHE A 32 23.50 14.08 9.09
CA PHE A 32 24.02 12.97 8.31
C PHE A 32 24.30 13.42 6.86
N ASN A 33 25.58 13.42 6.48
CA ASN A 33 25.98 13.73 5.11
C ASN A 33 26.51 12.47 4.41
N PRO A 34 25.86 12.02 3.32
CA PRO A 34 26.31 10.85 2.56
C PRO A 34 27.77 10.97 2.08
N PRO A 35 28.58 9.90 2.19
CA PRO A 35 29.96 9.90 1.71
C PRO A 35 30.03 10.28 0.22
N GLN A 36 30.84 11.28 -0.13
CA GLN A 36 30.96 11.79 -1.51
C GLN A 36 31.84 10.87 -2.40
N VAL A 37 31.40 9.62 -2.56
CA VAL A 37 32.12 8.54 -3.26
C VAL A 37 31.56 8.24 -4.65
N PHE A 38 30.39 8.78 -4.98
CA PHE A 38 29.75 8.63 -6.28
C PHE A 38 29.62 9.94 -7.05
N LYS A 39 29.49 9.80 -8.36
CA LYS A 39 29.16 10.87 -9.30
C LYS A 39 28.07 10.38 -10.25
N ASN A 40 27.03 11.19 -10.43
CA ASN A 40 25.96 10.89 -11.37
C ASN A 40 26.32 11.48 -12.74
N THR A 41 26.59 10.64 -13.73
CA THR A 41 27.03 11.11 -15.06
C THR A 41 25.84 11.59 -15.91
N ASN A 42 24.72 10.87 -15.84
CA ASN A 42 23.49 11.23 -16.53
C ASN A 42 22.28 10.83 -15.67
N LEU A 43 21.33 11.76 -15.52
CA LEU A 43 20.09 11.54 -14.79
C LEU A 43 18.91 11.98 -15.67
N VAL A 44 18.02 11.03 -15.96
CA VAL A 44 16.78 11.28 -16.69
C VAL A 44 15.59 10.96 -15.79
N ARG A 45 14.87 12.00 -15.36
CA ARG A 45 13.64 11.89 -14.59
C ARG A 45 12.44 11.91 -15.53
N HIS A 46 11.53 10.97 -15.37
CA HIS A 46 10.25 10.92 -16.06
C HIS A 46 9.10 10.97 -15.05
N THR A 47 8.38 12.08 -15.06
CA THR A 47 7.22 12.34 -14.21
C THR A 47 5.95 12.07 -15.02
N ASN A 48 5.15 11.09 -14.62
CA ASN A 48 3.85 10.82 -15.20
C ASN A 48 2.72 11.40 -14.32
N LEU A 49 1.90 12.25 -14.91
CA LEU A 49 0.78 12.98 -14.30
C LEU A 49 -0.58 12.57 -14.89
N GLU A 50 -0.63 11.46 -15.64
CA GLU A 50 -1.86 10.96 -16.30
C GLU A 50 -2.91 10.41 -15.33
N LYS A 51 -2.51 10.09 -14.09
CA LYS A 51 -3.37 9.56 -13.02
C LYS A 51 -3.52 10.57 -11.88
N GLY A 52 -4.42 10.30 -10.94
CA GLY A 52 -4.67 11.07 -9.72
C GLY A 52 -3.56 11.03 -8.67
N TYR A 53 -2.40 10.46 -9.00
CA TYR A 53 -1.18 10.46 -8.21
C TYR A 53 0.01 10.57 -9.16
N VAL A 54 1.19 10.95 -8.66
CA VAL A 54 2.38 11.13 -9.49
C VAL A 54 3.19 9.84 -9.54
N ARG A 55 3.59 9.39 -10.72
CA ARG A 55 4.54 8.29 -10.91
C ARG A 55 5.86 8.83 -11.42
N GLU A 56 6.92 8.66 -10.64
CA GLU A 56 8.27 9.07 -11.00
C GLU A 56 9.10 7.85 -11.41
N THR A 57 9.85 8.00 -12.49
CA THR A 57 10.88 7.05 -12.92
C THR A 57 12.18 7.82 -13.18
N VAL A 58 13.15 7.64 -12.30
CA VAL A 58 14.47 8.25 -12.39
C VAL A 58 15.48 7.21 -12.88
N ASN A 59 16.08 7.47 -14.03
CA ASN A 59 17.16 6.67 -14.55
C ASN A 59 18.48 7.41 -14.31
N VAL A 60 19.34 6.86 -13.47
CA VAL A 60 20.62 7.49 -13.12
C VAL A 60 21.78 6.56 -13.44
N VAL A 61 22.78 7.10 -14.12
CA VAL A 61 24.06 6.42 -14.36
C VAL A 61 25.03 6.86 -13.27
N VAL A 62 25.30 5.95 -12.34
CA VAL A 62 26.13 6.17 -11.16
C VAL A 62 27.54 5.66 -11.44
N GLU A 63 28.55 6.49 -11.19
CA GLU A 63 29.97 6.14 -11.29
C GLU A 63 30.62 6.17 -9.90
N ASN A 64 31.36 5.12 -9.54
CA ASN A 64 32.18 5.13 -8.32
C ASN A 64 33.47 5.92 -8.57
N VAL A 65 33.58 7.10 -7.96
CA VAL A 65 34.80 7.95 -8.00
C VAL A 65 35.71 7.74 -6.79
N GLY A 66 35.26 6.93 -5.81
CA GLY A 66 36.03 6.52 -4.66
C GLY A 66 37.18 5.56 -5.01
N LYS A 67 38.11 5.41 -4.06
CA LYS A 67 39.25 4.49 -4.18
C LYS A 67 38.89 3.03 -3.84
N GLN A 68 37.78 2.83 -3.12
CA GLN A 68 37.33 1.53 -2.64
C GLN A 68 35.99 1.15 -3.29
N PRO A 69 35.68 -0.16 -3.40
CA PRO A 69 34.34 -0.61 -3.76
C PRO A 69 33.29 -0.04 -2.80
N GLN A 70 32.12 0.34 -3.33
CA GLN A 70 31.04 0.95 -2.56
C GLN A 70 29.75 0.14 -2.72
N SER A 71 29.03 -0.08 -1.63
CA SER A 71 27.81 -0.90 -1.62
C SER A 71 26.52 -0.10 -1.47
N ASP A 72 26.59 1.09 -0.86
CA ASP A 72 25.39 1.81 -0.43
C ASP A 72 25.25 3.14 -1.17
N TYR A 73 24.12 3.35 -1.84
CA TYR A 73 23.79 4.60 -2.52
C TYR A 73 22.64 5.30 -1.80
N TYR A 74 22.77 6.60 -1.57
CA TYR A 74 21.80 7.38 -0.81
C TYR A 74 20.89 8.19 -1.74
N LEU A 75 19.58 7.97 -1.62
CA LEU A 75 18.54 8.65 -2.37
C LEU A 75 17.81 9.67 -1.48
N PRO A 76 18.04 10.98 -1.65
CA PRO A 76 17.41 12.01 -0.83
C PRO A 76 16.00 12.36 -1.30
N PHE A 77 15.14 12.67 -0.33
CA PHE A 77 13.85 13.36 -0.51
C PHE A 77 13.74 14.49 0.52
N SER A 78 12.98 15.54 0.18
CA SER A 78 12.57 16.53 1.18
C SER A 78 11.61 15.90 2.18
N SER A 79 11.69 16.25 3.45
CA SER A 79 10.80 15.72 4.50
C SER A 79 9.31 15.86 4.16
N ASP A 80 8.88 16.97 3.53
CA ASP A 80 7.49 17.19 3.08
C ASP A 80 6.96 16.14 2.07
N VAL A 81 7.87 15.41 1.42
CA VAL A 81 7.58 14.44 0.37
C VAL A 81 7.89 13.01 0.83
N PHE A 82 8.80 12.83 1.80
CA PHE A 82 9.27 11.51 2.24
C PHE A 82 8.11 10.60 2.68
N ASP A 83 7.22 11.11 3.53
CA ASP A 83 6.02 10.39 4.01
C ASP A 83 4.98 10.10 2.93
N LYS A 84 5.12 10.66 1.73
CA LYS A 84 4.23 10.47 0.59
C LYS A 84 4.79 9.51 -0.45
N VAL A 85 6.05 9.08 -0.26
CA VAL A 85 6.70 8.13 -1.16
C VAL A 85 6.06 6.76 -0.97
N GLY A 86 5.56 6.22 -2.07
CA GLY A 86 4.95 4.90 -2.16
C GLY A 86 5.64 4.03 -3.19
N SER A 87 5.54 2.72 -3.04
CA SER A 87 5.99 1.72 -4.02
C SER A 87 7.41 1.99 -4.56
N LEU A 88 8.35 2.39 -3.68
CA LEU A 88 9.73 2.68 -4.06
C LEU A 88 10.45 1.39 -4.43
N GLU A 89 10.89 1.33 -5.68
CA GLU A 89 11.60 0.19 -6.24
C GLU A 89 12.83 0.65 -6.99
N VAL A 90 13.93 -0.09 -6.82
CA VAL A 90 15.19 0.17 -7.50
C VAL A 90 15.68 -1.10 -8.17
N ARG A 91 16.06 -1.01 -9.44
CA ARG A 91 16.62 -2.11 -10.22
C ARG A 91 17.84 -1.66 -11.03
N ASP A 92 18.69 -2.62 -11.40
CA ASP A 92 19.65 -2.38 -12.49
C ASP A 92 18.90 -2.40 -13.83
N LYS A 93 18.90 -1.26 -14.52
CA LYS A 93 18.23 -1.12 -15.81
C LYS A 93 18.83 -2.02 -16.89
N LYS A 94 20.10 -2.40 -16.77
CA LYS A 94 20.77 -3.29 -17.73
C LYS A 94 20.59 -4.77 -17.39
N ALA A 95 20.21 -5.09 -16.14
CA ALA A 95 20.11 -6.45 -15.63
C ALA A 95 18.83 -6.64 -14.80
N VAL A 96 17.68 -6.30 -15.39
CA VAL A 96 16.37 -6.30 -14.72
C VAL A 96 15.98 -7.68 -14.15
N GLU A 97 16.48 -8.75 -14.77
CA GLU A 97 16.28 -10.15 -14.34
C GLU A 97 16.97 -10.48 -13.00
N LYS A 98 17.94 -9.67 -12.54
CA LYS A 98 18.57 -9.83 -11.22
C LYS A 98 17.64 -9.41 -10.06
N GLY A 99 16.46 -8.89 -10.36
CA GLY A 99 15.48 -8.48 -9.36
C GLY A 99 15.70 -7.06 -8.84
N ARG A 100 14.98 -6.72 -7.77
CA ARG A 100 15.07 -5.42 -7.09
C ARG A 100 16.20 -5.38 -6.07
N PHE A 101 16.69 -4.17 -5.81
CA PHE A 101 17.67 -3.93 -4.75
C PHE A 101 16.95 -3.77 -3.42
N ASN A 102 17.64 -4.09 -2.31
CA ASN A 102 17.12 -3.81 -0.98
C ASN A 102 17.19 -2.29 -0.72
N VAL A 103 16.10 -1.74 -0.18
CA VAL A 103 15.96 -0.31 0.09
C VAL A 103 15.48 -0.12 1.51
N GLU A 104 16.22 0.65 2.29
CA GLU A 104 15.94 0.91 3.70
C GLU A 104 15.76 2.42 3.90
N ALA A 105 14.72 2.79 4.67
CA ALA A 105 14.54 4.17 5.10
C ALA A 105 15.54 4.45 6.23
N VAL A 106 16.27 5.56 6.14
CA VAL A 106 17.09 6.05 7.24
C VAL A 106 16.31 7.12 7.96
N GLU A 107 15.79 6.77 9.14
CA GLU A 107 15.22 7.74 10.05
C GLU A 107 16.36 8.61 10.60
N LEU A 108 16.43 9.85 10.12
CA LEU A 108 17.29 10.89 10.69
C LEU A 108 16.47 11.68 11.72
N ASP A 109 17.12 12.17 12.78
CA ASP A 109 16.49 13.03 13.79
C ASP A 109 15.71 14.18 13.13
N PHE A 110 14.62 14.62 13.79
CA PHE A 110 13.58 15.60 13.38
C PHE A 110 14.03 17.01 12.94
N ARG A 111 15.30 17.23 12.57
CA ARG A 111 15.89 18.54 12.24
C ARG A 111 16.56 18.61 10.86
N SER A 112 16.58 17.54 10.08
CA SER A 112 17.10 17.57 8.71
C SER A 112 15.99 17.95 7.72
N ASP A 113 16.28 18.84 6.77
CA ASP A 113 15.35 19.17 5.66
C ASP A 113 15.26 18.01 4.63
N LEU A 114 16.22 17.08 4.69
CA LEU A 114 16.34 15.94 3.80
C LEU A 114 16.37 14.62 4.57
N GLU A 115 15.61 13.66 4.07
CA GLU A 115 15.59 12.28 4.52
C GLU A 115 16.06 11.36 3.39
N TYR A 116 16.57 10.19 3.73
CA TYR A 116 17.27 9.32 2.78
C TYR A 116 16.71 7.91 2.78
N PHE A 117 16.59 7.35 1.58
CA PHE A 117 16.55 5.91 1.39
C PHE A 117 17.94 5.41 1.01
N VAL A 118 18.40 4.36 1.68
CA VAL A 118 19.64 3.66 1.34
C VAL A 118 19.32 2.52 0.41
N ILE A 119 19.99 2.52 -0.74
CA ILE A 119 19.91 1.48 -1.75
C ILE A 119 21.15 0.61 -1.60
N HIS A 120 20.96 -0.65 -1.24
CA HIS A 120 22.05 -1.61 -1.11
C HIS A 120 22.30 -2.34 -2.43
N PHE A 121 23.50 -2.20 -2.96
CA PHE A 121 23.94 -2.93 -4.14
C PHE A 121 24.19 -4.40 -3.77
N PRO A 122 23.62 -5.36 -4.53
CA PRO A 122 23.89 -6.78 -4.30
C PRO A 122 25.37 -7.15 -4.42
N GLU A 123 26.08 -6.45 -5.31
CA GLU A 123 27.52 -6.58 -5.51
C GLU A 123 28.16 -5.18 -5.38
N PRO A 124 29.22 -5.00 -4.57
CA PRO A 124 29.88 -3.70 -4.41
C PRO A 124 30.38 -3.15 -5.74
N LEU A 125 30.08 -1.89 -6.03
CA LEU A 125 30.49 -1.23 -7.26
C LEU A 125 31.98 -0.90 -7.21
N ALA A 126 32.79 -1.52 -8.08
CA ALA A 126 34.23 -1.32 -8.12
C ALA A 126 34.63 0.13 -8.49
N PRO A 127 35.81 0.62 -8.07
CA PRO A 127 36.31 1.95 -8.46
C PRO A 127 36.27 2.16 -9.98
N LYS A 128 35.82 3.35 -10.42
CA LYS A 128 35.65 3.76 -11.83
C LYS A 128 34.64 2.95 -12.64
N SER A 129 33.95 1.98 -12.03
CA SER A 129 32.87 1.25 -12.70
C SER A 129 31.55 2.02 -12.59
N GLN A 130 30.61 1.70 -13.48
CA GLN A 130 29.33 2.37 -13.60
C GLN A 130 28.17 1.38 -13.52
N ILE A 131 27.09 1.79 -12.87
CA ILE A 131 25.81 1.08 -12.83
C ILE A 131 24.69 2.02 -13.28
N THR A 132 23.64 1.49 -13.90
CA THR A 132 22.48 2.27 -14.31
C THR A 132 21.28 1.89 -13.46
N LEU A 133 20.96 2.72 -12.47
CA LEU A 133 19.82 2.50 -11.60
C LEU A 133 18.53 2.99 -12.28
N GLY A 134 17.54 2.13 -12.35
CA GLY A 134 16.15 2.47 -12.62
C GLY A 134 15.41 2.56 -11.29
N ILE A 135 15.20 3.79 -10.81
CA ILE A 135 14.48 4.09 -9.58
C ILE A 135 13.05 4.45 -9.95
N SER A 136 12.06 3.81 -9.36
CA SER A 136 10.66 4.12 -9.60
C SER A 136 9.89 4.20 -8.30
N TYR A 137 9.09 5.25 -8.13
CA TYR A 137 8.25 5.44 -6.95
C TYR A 137 6.98 6.22 -7.31
N THR A 138 5.98 6.16 -6.46
CA THR A 138 4.77 6.99 -6.54
C THR A 138 4.81 8.07 -5.46
N LEU A 139 4.28 9.25 -5.76
CA LEU A 139 4.04 10.28 -4.76
C LEU A 139 2.54 10.46 -4.60
N LEU A 140 1.99 9.96 -3.50
CA LEU A 140 0.59 10.15 -3.15
C LEU A 140 0.35 11.58 -2.63
N ASN A 141 -0.88 12.08 -2.73
CA ASN A 141 -1.26 13.38 -2.15
C ASN A 141 -0.30 14.55 -2.48
N SER A 142 0.29 14.52 -3.67
CA SER A 142 1.26 15.51 -4.17
C SER A 142 0.66 16.47 -5.20
N LEU A 143 -0.53 16.14 -5.70
CA LEU A 143 -1.30 16.95 -6.65
C LEU A 143 -2.27 17.86 -5.90
N ASN A 144 -2.29 19.15 -6.25
CA ASN A 144 -3.14 20.14 -5.59
C ASN A 144 -4.16 20.74 -6.59
N PRO A 145 -5.47 20.70 -6.31
CA PRO A 145 -6.46 21.35 -7.14
C PRO A 145 -6.28 22.87 -7.18
N ARG A 146 -6.27 23.45 -8.39
CA ARG A 146 -6.12 24.90 -8.59
C ARG A 146 -7.01 25.40 -9.75
N PRO A 147 -8.12 26.10 -9.47
CA PRO A 147 -8.57 26.58 -8.16
C PRO A 147 -9.01 25.44 -7.23
N ALA A 148 -8.97 25.71 -5.92
CA ALA A 148 -9.38 24.75 -4.90
C ALA A 148 -10.88 24.45 -4.96
N THR A 149 -11.70 25.43 -5.38
CA THR A 149 -13.14 25.29 -5.58
C THR A 149 -13.51 25.57 -7.04
N ILE A 150 -14.49 24.83 -7.56
CA ILE A 150 -15.03 24.97 -8.92
C ILE A 150 -16.56 24.85 -8.91
N GLU A 151 -17.25 25.36 -9.93
CA GLU A 151 -18.68 25.04 -10.10
C GLU A 151 -18.88 23.59 -10.59
N GLN A 152 -20.10 23.07 -10.50
CA GLN A 152 -20.37 21.64 -10.75
C GLN A 152 -20.09 21.19 -12.19
N SER A 153 -20.21 22.07 -13.17
CA SER A 153 -19.93 21.83 -14.59
C SER A 153 -18.56 22.31 -15.07
N ASP A 154 -17.77 22.90 -14.18
CA ASP A 154 -16.45 23.41 -14.52
C ASP A 154 -15.44 22.28 -14.74
N ARG A 155 -14.39 22.62 -15.49
CA ARG A 155 -13.24 21.74 -15.67
C ARG A 155 -12.30 21.86 -14.47
N GLN A 156 -11.79 20.72 -14.04
CA GLN A 156 -10.82 20.66 -12.96
C GLN A 156 -9.39 20.78 -13.50
N PHE A 157 -8.57 21.55 -12.81
CA PHE A 157 -7.15 21.70 -13.09
C PHE A 157 -6.34 21.34 -11.84
N LEU A 158 -5.26 20.61 -12.02
CA LEU A 158 -4.33 20.24 -10.95
C LEU A 158 -3.02 20.98 -11.15
N SER A 159 -2.39 21.30 -10.03
CA SER A 159 -1.06 21.85 -9.96
C SER A 159 -0.09 20.84 -9.35
N TYR A 160 1.08 20.72 -9.97
CA TYR A 160 2.19 19.92 -9.47
C TYR A 160 3.43 20.80 -9.44
N SER A 161 4.12 20.78 -8.30
CA SER A 161 5.33 21.55 -8.05
C SER A 161 6.48 20.59 -7.81
N PHE A 162 7.59 20.81 -8.49
CA PHE A 162 8.80 20.00 -8.37
C PHE A 162 10.03 20.87 -8.63
N SER A 163 11.21 20.39 -8.25
CA SER A 163 12.45 21.10 -8.57
C SER A 163 12.96 20.70 -9.96
N GLY A 164 13.30 21.67 -10.82
CA GLY A 164 13.91 21.46 -12.13
C GLY A 164 15.20 20.67 -12.08
N PHE A 165 16.03 20.92 -11.06
CA PHE A 165 17.13 20.03 -10.68
C PHE A 165 16.60 18.91 -9.79
N THR A 166 16.95 17.66 -10.13
CA THR A 166 16.63 16.52 -9.27
C THR A 166 17.48 16.58 -8.02
N ILE A 167 16.83 16.51 -6.85
CA ILE A 167 17.49 16.45 -5.55
C ILE A 167 18.33 15.17 -5.53
N SER A 168 19.64 15.30 -5.28
CA SER A 168 20.62 14.22 -5.35
C SER A 168 21.66 14.47 -4.26
N ALA A 169 22.12 13.40 -3.61
CA ALA A 169 23.20 13.44 -2.62
C ALA A 169 24.58 13.62 -3.27
N TYR A 170 24.67 13.38 -4.58
CA TYR A 170 25.91 13.37 -5.34
C TYR A 170 25.92 14.40 -6.46
N PRO A 171 27.09 14.93 -6.84
CA PRO A 171 27.24 15.79 -8.01
C PRO A 171 26.71 15.10 -9.26
N THR A 172 25.84 15.80 -9.98
CA THR A 172 25.25 15.28 -11.23
C THR A 172 25.74 16.13 -12.40
N VAL A 173 26.25 15.48 -13.46
CA VAL A 173 26.79 16.20 -14.62
C VAL A 173 25.69 16.67 -15.55
N THR A 174 24.81 15.75 -15.95
CA THR A 174 23.70 16.07 -16.88
C THR A 174 22.37 15.64 -16.30
N GLN A 175 21.38 16.51 -16.40
CA GLN A 175 20.01 16.23 -15.94
C GLN A 175 18.98 16.59 -17.01
N LYS A 176 17.94 15.78 -17.12
CA LYS A 176 16.80 16.04 -17.99
C LYS A 176 15.51 15.56 -17.33
N THR A 177 14.46 16.36 -17.41
CA THR A 177 13.14 15.99 -16.87
C THR A 177 12.11 15.94 -17.99
N LYS A 178 11.33 14.86 -18.04
CA LYS A 178 10.20 14.70 -18.96
C LYS A 178 8.92 14.59 -18.15
N LEU A 179 7.93 15.42 -18.47
CA LEU A 179 6.59 15.37 -17.88
C LEU A 179 5.62 14.84 -18.93
N LYS A 180 4.76 13.92 -18.52
CA LYS A 180 3.66 13.41 -19.33
C LYS A 180 2.33 13.79 -18.70
N PHE A 181 1.50 14.51 -19.45
CA PHE A 181 0.17 14.96 -19.02
C PHE A 181 -0.94 14.08 -19.60
N PRO A 182 -2.12 14.04 -18.98
CA PRO A 182 -3.31 13.34 -19.51
C PRO A 182 -3.84 13.96 -20.80
N SER A 183 -3.58 15.26 -21.02
CA SER A 183 -4.05 16.00 -22.19
C SER A 183 -3.06 17.10 -22.58
N THR A 184 -3.26 17.71 -23.75
CA THR A 184 -2.44 18.83 -24.25
C THR A 184 -2.77 20.18 -23.59
N LYS A 185 -3.78 20.23 -22.73
CA LYS A 185 -4.27 21.47 -22.12
C LYS A 185 -3.54 21.75 -20.81
N VAL A 186 -2.44 22.47 -20.95
CA VAL A 186 -1.57 22.91 -19.83
C VAL A 186 -1.54 24.44 -19.87
N PRO A 187 -2.49 25.12 -19.20
CA PRO A 187 -2.60 26.58 -19.25
C PRO A 187 -1.37 27.30 -18.66
N ASP A 188 -0.83 26.83 -17.53
CA ASP A 188 0.31 27.47 -16.87
C ASP A 188 1.45 26.49 -16.67
N PHE A 189 2.67 26.95 -16.92
CA PHE A 189 3.90 26.22 -16.67
C PHE A 189 5.06 27.20 -16.51
N THR A 190 6.04 26.89 -15.69
CA THR A 190 7.25 27.70 -15.55
C THR A 190 8.12 27.60 -16.80
N VAL A 191 8.52 28.73 -17.38
CA VAL A 191 9.53 28.80 -18.44
C VAL A 191 10.89 29.07 -17.79
N THR A 192 11.91 28.32 -18.19
CA THR A 192 13.28 28.44 -17.67
C THR A 192 14.16 29.14 -18.69
N GLU A 193 14.85 30.21 -18.27
CA GLU A 193 15.74 30.97 -19.13
C GLU A 193 17.21 30.71 -18.76
N GLY A 194 18.07 30.47 -19.77
CA GLY A 194 19.51 30.33 -19.59
C GLY A 194 20.01 29.04 -18.94
N LEU A 195 19.12 28.13 -18.52
CA LEU A 195 19.50 26.84 -17.90
C LEU A 195 19.80 25.73 -18.90
N LYS A 196 19.06 25.71 -20.03
CA LYS A 196 19.16 24.66 -21.05
C LYS A 196 20.45 24.80 -21.85
N THR A 197 21.17 23.68 -22.04
CA THR A 197 22.43 23.67 -22.80
C THR A 197 22.21 23.71 -24.31
N SER A 198 21.05 23.28 -24.79
CA SER A 198 20.66 23.33 -26.20
C SER A 198 19.81 24.56 -26.53
N SER A 199 19.93 25.06 -27.76
CA SER A 199 19.12 26.16 -28.28
C SER A 199 17.63 25.77 -28.36
N GLY A 200 16.74 26.65 -27.91
CA GLY A 200 15.28 26.48 -28.02
C GLY A 200 14.55 26.89 -26.76
N SER A 201 13.21 26.72 -26.75
CA SER A 201 12.40 26.96 -25.55
C SER A 201 12.66 25.88 -24.49
N ASP A 202 12.44 26.25 -23.23
CA ASP A 202 12.46 25.35 -22.09
C ASP A 202 11.24 25.64 -21.21
N PRO A 203 10.21 24.77 -21.19
CA PRO A 203 10.23 23.41 -21.72
C PRO A 203 10.09 23.32 -23.25
N GLU A 204 10.62 22.25 -23.82
CA GLU A 204 10.29 21.80 -25.17
C GLU A 204 8.96 21.02 -25.13
N ARG A 205 8.00 21.45 -25.95
CA ARG A 205 6.63 20.92 -25.95
C ARG A 205 6.41 19.99 -27.13
N GLN A 206 6.06 18.74 -26.84
CA GLN A 206 5.68 17.75 -27.84
C GLN A 206 4.34 17.11 -27.46
N GLY A 207 3.24 17.66 -27.98
CA GLY A 207 1.89 17.20 -27.64
C GLY A 207 1.61 17.35 -26.14
N ALA A 208 1.33 16.24 -25.47
CA ALA A 208 1.08 16.17 -24.02
C ALA A 208 2.36 15.92 -23.19
N THR A 209 3.54 15.97 -23.82
CA THR A 209 4.83 15.75 -23.15
C THR A 209 5.64 17.04 -23.14
N PHE A 210 6.06 17.48 -21.95
CA PHE A 210 6.92 18.65 -21.77
C PHE A 210 8.29 18.21 -21.29
N THR A 211 9.35 18.76 -21.88
CA THR A 211 10.71 18.35 -21.60
C THR A 211 11.53 19.54 -21.12
N TYR A 212 12.03 19.45 -19.89
CA TYR A 212 12.95 20.42 -19.28
C TYR A 212 14.40 19.95 -19.43
N GLY A 213 15.26 20.85 -19.90
CA GLY A 213 16.67 20.58 -20.16
C GLY A 213 16.96 19.97 -21.53
N PRO A 214 18.14 19.36 -21.75
CA PRO A 214 19.12 18.97 -20.74
C PRO A 214 19.83 20.16 -20.08
N TYR A 215 20.19 19.99 -18.81
CA TYR A 215 20.97 20.93 -18.00
C TYR A 215 22.37 20.36 -17.77
N ASP A 216 23.41 21.20 -17.90
CA ASP A 216 24.75 20.91 -17.38
C ASP A 216 24.81 21.40 -15.93
N THR A 217 24.76 20.45 -15.01
CA THR A 217 24.72 20.70 -13.57
C THR A 217 26.06 20.35 -12.90
N SER A 218 27.13 20.17 -13.67
CA SER A 218 28.46 19.79 -13.15
C SER A 218 29.02 20.73 -12.09
N LYS A 219 28.62 22.01 -12.12
CA LYS A 219 29.01 23.05 -11.16
C LYS A 219 27.92 23.41 -10.15
N VAL A 220 26.75 22.77 -10.23
CA VAL A 220 25.63 23.00 -9.33
C VAL A 220 25.83 22.14 -8.09
N ALA A 221 25.73 22.75 -6.91
CA ALA A 221 25.89 22.03 -5.65
C ALA A 221 24.75 20.99 -5.48
N PRO A 222 25.04 19.78 -4.98
CA PRO A 222 24.01 18.81 -4.58
C PRO A 222 23.00 19.46 -3.63
N GLY A 223 21.71 19.14 -3.81
CA GLY A 223 20.62 19.75 -3.02
C GLY A 223 20.11 21.11 -3.51
N THR A 224 20.74 21.74 -4.51
CA THR A 224 20.21 22.99 -5.10
C THR A 224 18.85 22.74 -5.74
N THR A 225 17.85 23.54 -5.38
CA THR A 225 16.49 23.46 -5.95
C THR A 225 16.22 24.60 -6.91
N TYR A 226 15.42 24.32 -7.94
CA TYR A 226 14.89 25.33 -8.86
C TYR A 226 13.39 25.09 -9.03
N PRO A 227 12.50 25.84 -8.35
CA PRO A 227 11.08 25.51 -8.31
C PRO A 227 10.43 25.65 -9.69
N ILE A 228 9.76 24.59 -10.14
CA ILE A 228 8.94 24.54 -11.34
C ILE A 228 7.53 24.13 -10.92
N THR A 229 6.54 24.87 -11.42
CA THR A 229 5.12 24.55 -11.21
C THR A 229 4.44 24.41 -12.56
N VAL A 230 3.60 23.39 -12.69
CA VAL A 230 2.76 23.17 -13.86
C VAL A 230 1.30 23.07 -13.43
N ARG A 231 0.39 23.66 -14.22
CA ARG A 231 -1.06 23.52 -14.05
C ARG A 231 -1.66 22.92 -15.32
N TYR A 232 -2.39 21.83 -15.19
CA TYR A 232 -2.92 21.05 -16.31
C TYR A 232 -4.37 20.61 -16.07
N GLU A 233 -5.13 20.39 -17.15
CA GLU A 233 -6.50 19.90 -17.05
C GLU A 233 -6.52 18.41 -16.63
N PHE A 234 -7.26 18.11 -15.56
CA PHE A 234 -7.53 16.75 -15.09
C PHE A 234 -8.99 16.70 -14.61
N THR A 235 -9.93 16.61 -15.55
CA THR A 235 -11.37 16.55 -15.26
C THR A 235 -11.83 15.12 -14.99
N ASN A 236 -11.16 14.46 -14.03
CA ASN A 236 -11.44 13.12 -13.53
C ASN A 236 -11.40 13.15 -11.99
N PRO A 237 -12.04 12.20 -11.28
CA PRO A 237 -11.96 12.13 -9.82
C PRO A 237 -10.55 11.75 -9.35
N ILE A 238 -10.16 12.24 -8.16
CA ILE A 238 -8.92 11.85 -7.50
C ILE A 238 -9.26 10.84 -6.39
N ILE A 239 -9.36 9.58 -6.79
CA ILE A 239 -9.82 8.47 -5.95
C ILE A 239 -8.77 8.16 -4.89
N THR A 240 -9.11 8.46 -3.63
CA THR A 240 -8.20 8.29 -2.49
C THR A 240 -8.85 7.44 -1.41
N ALA A 241 -8.29 6.28 -1.12
CA ALA A 241 -8.67 5.47 0.02
C ALA A 241 -7.74 5.79 1.19
N SER A 242 -8.30 6.38 2.24
CA SER A 242 -7.51 6.70 3.45
C SER A 242 -7.12 5.43 4.21
N LEU A 243 -8.00 4.43 4.16
CA LEU A 243 -7.80 3.10 4.68
C LEU A 243 -8.48 2.10 3.74
N LEU A 244 -7.77 1.02 3.42
CA LEU A 244 -8.29 -0.19 2.82
C LEU A 244 -8.04 -1.35 3.78
N GLU A 245 -9.10 -1.92 4.33
CA GLU A 245 -9.02 -3.22 5.01
C GLU A 245 -9.45 -4.30 4.04
N ARG A 246 -8.64 -5.34 3.86
CA ARG A 246 -8.94 -6.49 3.01
C ARG A 246 -8.83 -7.77 3.82
N ASP A 247 -9.95 -8.43 4.00
CA ASP A 247 -10.07 -9.70 4.73
C ASP A 247 -10.20 -10.85 3.74
N LEU A 248 -9.31 -11.83 3.90
CA LEU A 248 -9.30 -13.06 3.12
C LEU A 248 -9.55 -14.21 4.09
N GLU A 249 -10.78 -14.69 4.17
CA GLU A 249 -11.14 -15.82 5.03
C GLU A 249 -11.08 -17.13 4.25
N VAL A 250 -10.21 -18.03 4.71
CA VAL A 250 -10.01 -19.36 4.13
C VAL A 250 -10.82 -20.41 4.90
N SER A 251 -11.71 -21.12 4.21
CA SER A 251 -12.51 -22.20 4.79
C SER A 251 -12.27 -23.53 4.08
N HIS A 252 -11.56 -24.45 4.74
CA HIS A 252 -11.36 -25.83 4.24
C HIS A 252 -12.65 -26.65 4.30
N TRP A 253 -13.52 -26.41 5.27
CA TRP A 253 -14.81 -27.11 5.40
C TRP A 253 -15.78 -26.73 4.28
N GLY A 254 -15.85 -25.45 3.95
CA GLY A 254 -16.73 -24.93 2.90
C GLY A 254 -16.12 -24.94 1.50
N GLY A 255 -14.81 -25.22 1.38
CA GLY A 255 -14.09 -25.06 0.10
C GLY A 255 -14.16 -23.64 -0.45
N ASN A 256 -14.24 -22.63 0.43
CA ASN A 256 -14.52 -21.25 0.06
C ASN A 256 -13.39 -20.31 0.51
N LEU A 257 -13.06 -19.35 -0.35
CA LEU A 257 -12.29 -18.17 -0.04
C LEU A 257 -13.24 -16.97 -0.05
N ALA A 258 -13.59 -16.46 1.13
CA ALA A 258 -14.41 -15.26 1.25
C ALA A 258 -13.50 -14.03 1.28
N THR A 259 -13.75 -13.08 0.40
CA THR A 259 -13.05 -11.79 0.39
C THR A 259 -14.01 -10.71 0.83
N GLU A 260 -13.63 -9.89 1.80
CA GLU A 260 -14.31 -8.65 2.17
C GLU A 260 -13.31 -7.50 2.11
N GLU A 261 -13.66 -6.42 1.44
CA GLU A 261 -12.88 -5.19 1.42
C GLU A 261 -13.69 -4.02 1.94
N ARG A 262 -13.06 -3.20 2.78
CA ARG A 262 -13.66 -2.02 3.39
C ARG A 262 -12.85 -0.79 2.99
N TYR A 263 -13.53 0.17 2.42
CA TYR A 263 -12.93 1.37 1.85
C TYR A 263 -13.40 2.60 2.62
N TRP A 264 -12.45 3.43 3.04
CA TRP A 264 -12.69 4.81 3.48
C TRP A 264 -12.28 5.75 2.36
N LEU A 265 -13.17 5.90 1.39
CA LEU A 265 -12.90 6.61 0.15
C LEU A 265 -13.19 8.10 0.26
N ARG A 266 -12.36 8.93 -0.36
CA ARG A 266 -12.55 10.36 -0.56
C ARG A 266 -12.08 10.79 -1.96
N ASN A 267 -12.59 11.91 -2.42
CA ASN A 267 -12.15 12.55 -3.65
C ASN A 267 -11.31 13.80 -3.32
N ASN A 268 -10.01 13.76 -3.60
CA ASN A 268 -9.10 14.89 -3.33
C ASN A 268 -9.11 15.96 -4.45
N GLY A 269 -10.09 15.94 -5.35
CA GLY A 269 -10.27 16.95 -6.39
C GLY A 269 -10.73 18.31 -5.86
N SER A 270 -11.01 19.25 -6.77
CA SER A 270 -11.56 20.57 -6.42
C SER A 270 -12.93 20.43 -5.77
N GLU A 271 -13.16 21.15 -4.68
CA GLU A 271 -14.44 21.21 -3.99
C GLU A 271 -15.46 22.03 -4.79
N LEU A 272 -16.74 21.93 -4.44
CA LEU A 272 -17.78 22.74 -5.09
C LEU A 272 -17.84 24.13 -4.47
N THR A 273 -17.78 25.17 -5.32
CA THR A 273 -17.96 26.56 -4.88
C THR A 273 -19.38 26.81 -4.37
N SER A 274 -20.37 26.28 -5.08
CA SER A 274 -21.79 26.37 -4.75
C SER A 274 -22.35 25.03 -4.28
N GLN A 275 -23.59 25.03 -3.78
CA GLN A 275 -24.25 23.79 -3.39
C GLN A 275 -24.51 22.89 -4.59
N PHE A 276 -24.48 21.58 -4.35
CA PHE A 276 -24.80 20.58 -5.37
C PHE A 276 -26.19 20.82 -6.00
N SER A 277 -26.22 20.90 -7.33
CA SER A 277 -27.44 21.05 -8.13
C SER A 277 -27.79 19.73 -8.82
N ARG A 278 -28.87 19.10 -8.35
CA ARG A 278 -29.38 17.86 -8.97
C ARG A 278 -29.79 18.06 -10.43
N VAL A 279 -30.32 19.23 -10.78
CA VAL A 279 -30.75 19.55 -12.15
C VAL A 279 -29.55 19.54 -13.08
N GLU A 280 -28.49 20.27 -12.71
CA GLU A 280 -27.25 20.33 -13.47
C GLU A 280 -26.55 18.96 -13.53
N TRP A 281 -26.64 18.18 -12.46
CA TRP A 281 -26.11 16.82 -12.44
C TRP A 281 -26.84 15.91 -13.43
N THR A 282 -28.16 16.01 -13.48
CA THR A 282 -28.97 15.25 -14.44
C THR A 282 -28.67 15.67 -15.87
N ILE A 283 -28.52 16.96 -16.17
CA ILE A 283 -28.17 17.46 -17.50
C ILE A 283 -26.77 16.96 -17.92
N SER A 284 -25.76 17.19 -17.07
CA SER A 284 -24.38 16.78 -17.36
C SER A 284 -24.22 15.26 -17.50
N SER A 285 -24.95 14.48 -16.69
CA SER A 285 -24.97 13.01 -16.80
C SER A 285 -25.65 12.55 -18.09
N TYR A 286 -26.79 13.17 -18.47
CA TYR A 286 -27.50 12.83 -19.71
C TYR A 286 -26.64 13.13 -20.96
N GLN A 287 -25.89 14.23 -20.94
CA GLN A 287 -25.00 14.65 -22.01
C GLN A 287 -23.61 13.96 -21.96
N ASN A 288 -23.35 13.11 -20.97
CA ASN A 288 -22.05 12.49 -20.71
C ASN A 288 -20.89 13.50 -20.67
N LEU A 289 -21.12 14.67 -20.07
CA LEU A 289 -20.07 15.66 -19.90
C LEU A 289 -18.99 15.15 -18.93
N PRO A 290 -17.70 15.49 -19.16
CA PRO A 290 -16.62 15.24 -18.21
C PRO A 290 -16.94 15.84 -16.84
N SER A 291 -16.55 15.15 -15.77
CA SER A 291 -16.81 15.59 -14.40
C SER A 291 -15.70 15.09 -13.48
N SER A 292 -15.31 15.92 -12.52
CA SER A 292 -14.40 15.55 -11.43
C SER A 292 -15.07 14.66 -10.38
N ALA A 293 -16.37 14.40 -10.47
CA ALA A 293 -17.08 13.57 -9.52
C ALA A 293 -16.94 12.08 -9.83
N LEU A 294 -16.75 11.27 -8.79
CA LEU A 294 -16.79 9.82 -8.91
C LEU A 294 -18.26 9.34 -8.98
N ARG A 295 -18.64 8.82 -10.15
CA ARG A 295 -20.00 8.33 -10.47
C ARG A 295 -20.17 6.86 -10.17
N GLU A 296 -19.25 6.07 -10.68
CA GLU A 296 -19.28 4.63 -10.63
C GLU A 296 -17.86 4.10 -10.45
N LEU A 297 -17.75 2.97 -9.76
CA LEU A 297 -16.50 2.27 -9.56
C LEU A 297 -16.61 0.91 -10.23
N LYS A 298 -15.65 0.58 -11.10
CA LYS A 298 -15.61 -0.69 -11.81
C LYS A 298 -14.60 -1.60 -11.14
N TYR A 299 -15.08 -2.75 -10.68
CA TYR A 299 -14.30 -3.72 -9.95
C TYR A 299 -14.21 -5.02 -10.77
N PRO A 300 -13.05 -5.32 -11.38
CA PRO A 300 -12.80 -6.62 -11.97
C PRO A 300 -12.59 -7.65 -10.87
N LEU A 301 -13.40 -8.71 -10.89
CA LEU A 301 -13.30 -9.85 -9.99
C LEU A 301 -12.80 -11.06 -10.78
N LYS A 302 -12.10 -11.98 -10.12
CA LYS A 302 -11.63 -13.22 -10.77
C LYS A 302 -12.80 -14.04 -11.33
N ALA A 303 -12.55 -14.75 -12.42
CA ALA A 303 -13.53 -15.68 -12.98
C ALA A 303 -13.95 -16.72 -11.91
N GLY A 304 -15.25 -17.03 -11.85
CA GLY A 304 -15.80 -17.93 -10.82
C GLY A 304 -16.15 -17.26 -9.49
N SER A 305 -16.00 -15.94 -9.36
CA SER A 305 -16.52 -15.20 -8.20
C SER A 305 -18.05 -15.30 -8.13
N VAL A 306 -18.60 -15.47 -6.93
CA VAL A 306 -20.03 -15.59 -6.67
C VAL A 306 -20.45 -14.73 -5.47
N ASP A 307 -21.74 -14.49 -5.35
CA ASP A 307 -22.37 -13.77 -4.24
C ASP A 307 -21.72 -12.42 -3.87
N PRO A 308 -21.46 -11.52 -4.84
CA PRO A 308 -20.96 -10.21 -4.51
C PRO A 308 -22.05 -9.39 -3.80
N TYR A 309 -21.66 -8.69 -2.73
CA TYR A 309 -22.52 -7.73 -2.04
C TYR A 309 -21.84 -6.36 -1.97
N PHE A 310 -22.67 -5.33 -1.82
CA PHE A 310 -22.24 -3.94 -1.70
C PHE A 310 -23.08 -3.23 -0.64
N ILE A 311 -22.43 -2.87 0.46
CA ILE A 311 -23.07 -2.26 1.62
C ILE A 311 -22.31 -0.99 2.02
N ASP A 312 -23.04 -0.04 2.57
CA ASP A 312 -22.44 1.07 3.33
C ASP A 312 -22.74 0.89 4.82
N ASP A 313 -22.35 1.88 5.63
CA ASP A 313 -22.55 1.83 7.08
C ASP A 313 -24.03 1.86 7.51
N VAL A 314 -24.94 2.29 6.62
CA VAL A 314 -26.39 2.38 6.88
C VAL A 314 -27.16 1.19 6.28
N GLY A 315 -26.49 0.35 5.49
CA GLY A 315 -26.99 -0.92 5.00
C GLY A 315 -26.78 -1.14 3.51
N ASN A 316 -27.64 -1.94 2.90
CA ASN A 316 -27.46 -2.38 1.52
C ASN A 316 -27.61 -1.23 0.52
N VAL A 317 -26.75 -1.25 -0.50
CA VAL A 317 -26.81 -0.33 -1.64
C VAL A 317 -27.17 -1.14 -2.88
N SER A 318 -28.42 -1.03 -3.32
CA SER A 318 -28.97 -1.81 -4.44
C SER A 318 -28.47 -1.36 -5.82
N THR A 319 -27.79 -0.23 -5.91
CA THR A 319 -27.26 0.33 -7.17
C THR A 319 -25.91 -0.29 -7.54
N SER A 320 -25.85 -1.62 -7.60
CA SER A 320 -24.71 -2.39 -8.11
C SER A 320 -25.14 -3.28 -9.29
N ARG A 321 -24.19 -3.62 -10.15
CA ARG A 321 -24.43 -4.52 -11.27
C ARG A 321 -23.27 -5.50 -11.40
N TYR A 322 -23.56 -6.75 -11.07
CA TYR A 322 -22.62 -7.84 -11.27
C TYR A 322 -22.82 -8.52 -12.63
N ARG A 323 -21.72 -8.76 -13.33
CA ARG A 323 -21.68 -9.56 -14.56
C ARG A 323 -20.67 -10.68 -14.33
N PRO A 324 -21.13 -11.93 -14.15
CA PRO A 324 -20.26 -13.07 -13.95
C PRO A 324 -19.22 -13.21 -15.07
N GLY A 325 -18.04 -13.65 -14.67
CA GLY A 325 -16.93 -13.95 -15.57
C GLY A 325 -17.21 -15.22 -16.38
N LYS A 326 -16.48 -15.38 -17.48
CA LYS A 326 -16.38 -16.63 -18.23
C LYS A 326 -14.97 -17.22 -17.99
N PRO A 327 -14.68 -18.48 -18.33
CA PRO A 327 -13.35 -19.06 -18.10
C PRO A 327 -12.17 -18.23 -18.62
N ASN A 328 -12.37 -17.46 -19.70
CA ASN A 328 -11.35 -16.57 -20.29
C ASN A 328 -11.65 -15.07 -20.08
N ARG A 329 -12.56 -14.71 -19.17
CA ARG A 329 -12.93 -13.31 -18.92
C ARG A 329 -13.26 -13.08 -17.46
N ASP A 330 -12.61 -12.10 -16.86
CA ASP A 330 -12.92 -11.64 -15.51
C ASP A 330 -14.40 -11.27 -15.36
N ALA A 331 -14.89 -11.43 -14.14
CA ALA A 331 -16.19 -10.93 -13.75
C ALA A 331 -16.12 -9.42 -13.53
N HIS A 332 -17.23 -8.71 -13.73
CA HIS A 332 -17.26 -7.26 -13.59
C HIS A 332 -18.36 -6.87 -12.60
N LEU A 333 -17.95 -6.21 -11.52
CA LEU A 333 -18.83 -5.60 -10.54
C LEU A 333 -18.80 -4.08 -10.74
N GLU A 334 -19.91 -3.51 -11.19
CA GLU A 334 -20.09 -2.07 -11.33
C GLU A 334 -20.81 -1.56 -10.07
N LEU A 335 -20.19 -0.64 -9.34
CA LEU A 335 -20.72 -0.06 -8.11
C LEU A 335 -21.13 1.39 -8.38
N ARG A 336 -22.37 1.75 -8.05
CA ARG A 336 -22.81 3.15 -8.06
C ARG A 336 -23.16 3.57 -6.64
N PHE A 337 -22.51 4.62 -6.18
CA PHE A 337 -22.70 5.19 -4.86
C PHE A 337 -24.08 5.87 -4.72
N ARG A 338 -24.56 6.07 -3.49
CA ARG A 338 -25.85 6.75 -3.24
C ARG A 338 -25.87 8.19 -3.75
N TYR A 339 -24.72 8.85 -3.74
CA TYR A 339 -24.50 10.20 -4.23
C TYR A 339 -23.18 10.26 -5.00
N PRO A 340 -23.05 11.16 -5.99
CA PRO A 340 -21.77 11.38 -6.66
C PRO A 340 -20.76 11.97 -5.68
N ILE A 341 -19.52 11.50 -5.71
CA ILE A 341 -18.49 11.95 -4.76
C ILE A 341 -17.66 13.05 -5.43
N PHE A 342 -18.01 14.31 -5.16
CA PHE A 342 -17.24 15.50 -5.58
C PHE A 342 -16.03 15.73 -4.69
N GLY A 343 -15.15 16.67 -5.07
CA GLY A 343 -13.97 17.02 -4.27
C GLY A 343 -14.35 17.37 -2.82
N GLY A 344 -13.59 16.84 -1.87
CA GLY A 344 -13.81 16.99 -0.42
C GLY A 344 -14.87 16.04 0.16
N TRP A 345 -15.61 15.30 -0.66
CA TRP A 345 -16.64 14.37 -0.17
C TRP A 345 -16.05 12.99 0.14
N ASN A 346 -16.59 12.36 1.18
CA ASN A 346 -16.19 11.04 1.65
C ASN A 346 -17.32 10.02 1.41
N TYR A 347 -16.95 8.75 1.21
CA TYR A 347 -17.87 7.62 1.14
C TYR A 347 -17.20 6.37 1.70
N SER A 348 -17.75 5.83 2.78
CA SER A 348 -17.27 4.59 3.38
C SER A 348 -18.16 3.43 2.99
N PHE A 349 -17.57 2.33 2.55
CA PHE A 349 -18.33 1.19 2.06
C PHE A 349 -17.59 -0.13 2.18
N ARG A 350 -18.33 -1.22 2.07
CA ARG A 350 -17.80 -2.58 2.07
C ARG A 350 -18.32 -3.33 0.87
N ILE A 351 -17.43 -4.09 0.27
CA ILE A 351 -17.75 -5.05 -0.78
C ILE A 351 -17.19 -6.39 -0.36
N GLY A 352 -17.90 -7.46 -0.70
CA GLY A 352 -17.34 -8.79 -0.53
C GLY A 352 -17.92 -9.75 -1.53
N TRP A 353 -17.22 -10.86 -1.72
CA TRP A 353 -17.57 -11.90 -2.67
C TRP A 353 -16.90 -13.21 -2.26
N ASN A 354 -17.37 -14.31 -2.85
CA ASN A 354 -16.88 -15.65 -2.59
C ASN A 354 -16.17 -16.22 -3.82
N ASN A 355 -15.13 -17.00 -3.59
CA ASN A 355 -14.40 -17.73 -4.61
C ASN A 355 -14.22 -19.20 -4.20
N ASP A 356 -14.24 -20.10 -5.18
CA ASP A 356 -13.85 -21.49 -4.95
C ASP A 356 -12.38 -21.58 -4.53
N LEU A 357 -12.15 -22.15 -3.33
CA LEU A 357 -10.82 -22.26 -2.72
C LEU A 357 -9.87 -23.10 -3.58
N ALA A 358 -10.38 -24.07 -4.34
CA ALA A 358 -9.55 -24.95 -5.18
C ALA A 358 -8.81 -24.19 -6.31
N SER A 359 -9.23 -22.96 -6.62
CA SER A 359 -8.56 -22.09 -7.60
C SER A 359 -7.32 -21.39 -7.02
N PHE A 360 -7.26 -21.22 -5.70
CA PHE A 360 -6.22 -20.43 -5.00
C PHE A 360 -5.33 -21.29 -4.11
N LEU A 361 -5.84 -22.42 -3.61
CA LEU A 361 -5.16 -23.30 -2.67
C LEU A 361 -4.66 -24.58 -3.36
N ARG A 362 -3.42 -24.95 -3.08
CA ARG A 362 -2.81 -26.23 -3.47
C ARG A 362 -2.22 -26.92 -2.25
N ARG A 363 -2.27 -28.25 -2.22
CA ARG A 363 -1.50 -29.04 -1.24
C ARG A 363 -0.04 -29.07 -1.69
N ALA A 364 0.88 -28.87 -0.76
CA ALA A 364 2.31 -28.95 -1.05
C ALA A 364 2.69 -30.36 -1.52
N VAL A 365 3.70 -30.45 -2.40
CA VAL A 365 4.26 -31.73 -2.86
C VAL A 365 5.11 -32.37 -1.77
N THR A 366 5.77 -31.53 -0.96
CA THR A 366 6.63 -31.91 0.15
C THR A 366 5.95 -31.58 1.47
N GLY A 367 5.81 -32.57 2.36
CA GLY A 367 5.13 -32.43 3.65
C GLY A 367 3.69 -32.96 3.61
N ALA A 368 3.39 -33.94 4.46
CA ALA A 368 2.01 -34.33 4.71
C ALA A 368 1.32 -33.13 5.40
N ASP A 369 0.13 -32.75 4.92
CA ASP A 369 -0.72 -31.71 5.52
C ASP A 369 -0.22 -30.25 5.42
N SER A 370 0.68 -29.95 4.48
CA SER A 370 1.08 -28.56 4.17
C SER A 370 0.33 -28.00 2.95
N TYR A 371 -0.06 -26.73 3.02
CA TYR A 371 -0.88 -26.04 2.02
C TYR A 371 -0.23 -24.73 1.58
N VAL A 372 -0.35 -24.43 0.29
CA VAL A 372 0.13 -23.21 -0.35
C VAL A 372 -1.07 -22.47 -0.94
N LEU A 373 -1.32 -21.29 -0.41
CA LEU A 373 -2.35 -20.36 -0.87
C LEU A 373 -1.70 -19.25 -1.69
N LYS A 374 -2.21 -18.99 -2.90
CA LYS A 374 -1.79 -17.86 -3.72
C LYS A 374 -2.98 -16.94 -3.97
N VAL A 375 -2.91 -15.71 -3.49
CA VAL A 375 -4.00 -14.71 -3.58
C VAL A 375 -3.44 -13.35 -3.99
N PRO A 376 -4.23 -12.47 -4.63
CA PRO A 376 -3.79 -11.10 -4.89
C PRO A 376 -3.63 -10.31 -3.58
N PHE A 377 -2.58 -9.50 -3.46
CA PHE A 377 -2.35 -8.66 -2.27
C PHE A 377 -3.42 -7.56 -2.16
N ILE A 378 -3.67 -6.86 -3.28
CA ILE A 378 -4.85 -6.00 -3.48
C ILE A 378 -5.49 -6.34 -4.83
N GLU A 379 -6.81 -6.18 -4.97
CA GLU A 379 -7.47 -6.28 -6.27
C GLU A 379 -7.95 -4.91 -6.76
N GLY A 380 -8.59 -4.14 -5.88
CA GLY A 380 -8.99 -2.76 -6.10
C GLY A 380 -9.89 -2.50 -7.31
N PRO A 381 -10.43 -1.28 -7.42
CA PRO A 381 -11.08 -0.84 -8.64
C PRO A 381 -10.12 -0.68 -9.82
N LYS A 382 -10.65 -0.83 -11.04
CA LYS A 382 -9.94 -0.52 -12.29
C LYS A 382 -10.47 0.80 -12.84
N ALA A 383 -9.81 1.88 -12.44
CA ALA A 383 -10.12 3.24 -12.86
C ALA A 383 -9.00 3.77 -13.78
N PRO A 384 -9.29 4.29 -14.99
CA PRO A 384 -8.25 4.86 -15.85
C PRO A 384 -7.53 6.05 -15.21
N GLU A 385 -8.21 6.80 -14.34
CA GLU A 385 -7.67 7.89 -13.52
C GLU A 385 -6.76 7.42 -12.38
N GLY A 386 -6.71 6.12 -12.09
CA GLY A 386 -5.96 5.55 -10.98
C GLY A 386 -6.65 5.66 -9.62
N ALA A 387 -6.15 4.90 -8.65
CA ALA A 387 -6.56 4.98 -7.25
C ALA A 387 -5.31 4.98 -6.36
N GLN A 388 -5.38 5.75 -5.28
CA GLN A 388 -4.33 5.79 -4.26
C GLN A 388 -4.85 5.26 -2.92
N TYR A 389 -4.00 4.55 -2.19
CA TYR A 389 -4.28 3.96 -0.89
C TYR A 389 -3.24 4.44 0.11
N GLU A 390 -3.67 5.20 1.11
CA GLU A 390 -2.76 5.72 2.13
C GLU A 390 -2.34 4.61 3.09
N ASN A 391 -3.30 3.86 3.61
CA ASN A 391 -3.07 2.73 4.51
C ASN A 391 -3.78 1.50 3.96
N VAL A 392 -3.07 0.38 3.87
CA VAL A 392 -3.61 -0.91 3.43
C VAL A 392 -3.31 -1.96 4.49
N VAL A 393 -4.38 -2.60 4.98
CA VAL A 393 -4.31 -3.69 5.96
C VAL A 393 -4.91 -4.94 5.32
N VAL A 394 -4.06 -5.90 4.97
CA VAL A 394 -4.47 -7.18 4.41
C VAL A 394 -4.45 -8.23 5.53
N ARG A 395 -5.60 -8.79 5.87
CA ARG A 395 -5.76 -9.83 6.89
C ARG A 395 -6.10 -11.16 6.22
N LEU A 396 -5.19 -12.11 6.31
CA LEU A 396 -5.44 -13.49 5.89
C LEU A 396 -5.86 -14.32 7.09
N ILE A 397 -7.15 -14.67 7.16
CA ILE A 397 -7.76 -15.44 8.23
C ILE A 397 -7.74 -16.92 7.83
N LEU A 398 -6.80 -17.67 8.42
CA LEU A 398 -6.61 -19.09 8.15
C LEU A 398 -7.55 -19.94 9.02
N PRO A 399 -7.76 -21.23 8.67
CA PRO A 399 -8.51 -22.15 9.50
C PRO A 399 -7.96 -22.26 10.94
N GLU A 400 -8.85 -22.60 11.88
CA GLU A 400 -8.46 -22.86 13.27
C GLU A 400 -7.46 -24.02 13.35
N GLY A 401 -6.33 -23.79 14.02
CA GLY A 401 -5.27 -24.80 14.15
C GLY A 401 -4.22 -24.77 13.05
N SER A 402 -4.25 -23.79 12.14
CA SER A 402 -3.15 -23.55 11.19
C SER A 402 -1.86 -23.14 11.89
N ARG A 403 -0.75 -23.79 11.52
CA ARG A 403 0.59 -23.62 12.12
C ARG A 403 1.63 -23.28 11.07
N ASN A 404 2.81 -22.85 11.52
CA ASN A 404 3.99 -22.59 10.67
C ASN A 404 3.69 -21.66 9.48
N VAL A 405 2.89 -20.62 9.73
CA VAL A 405 2.48 -19.66 8.70
C VAL A 405 3.69 -18.88 8.21
N LYS A 406 3.95 -18.95 6.91
CA LYS A 406 5.00 -18.20 6.21
C LYS A 406 4.40 -17.51 5.01
N TYR A 407 4.86 -16.32 4.71
CA TYR A 407 4.41 -15.58 3.53
C TYR A 407 5.58 -15.14 2.67
N GLU A 408 5.32 -15.06 1.37
CA GLU A 408 6.24 -14.59 0.36
C GLU A 408 5.47 -13.72 -0.64
N LEU A 409 6.09 -12.65 -1.10
CA LEU A 409 5.55 -11.80 -2.16
C LEU A 409 6.18 -12.23 -3.48
N VAL A 410 5.36 -12.42 -4.50
CA VAL A 410 5.87 -12.84 -5.81
C VAL A 410 6.55 -11.65 -6.49
N GLU A 411 7.86 -11.76 -6.66
CA GLU A 411 8.67 -10.85 -7.47
C GLU A 411 8.80 -11.38 -8.89
N GLY A 412 8.86 -10.46 -9.85
CA GLY A 412 9.07 -10.77 -11.27
C GLY A 412 10.02 -9.77 -11.93
N SER A 413 10.24 -9.94 -13.23
CA SER A 413 11.09 -9.05 -14.04
C SER A 413 10.50 -7.64 -14.22
N ALA A 414 9.24 -7.41 -13.84
CA ALA A 414 8.62 -6.09 -13.81
C ALA A 414 8.20 -5.71 -12.39
N SER A 415 8.07 -4.40 -12.14
CA SER A 415 7.47 -3.84 -10.92
C SER A 415 6.11 -4.47 -10.68
N ASN A 416 5.90 -5.05 -9.50
CA ASN A 416 4.59 -5.51 -9.05
C ASN A 416 3.83 -4.42 -8.27
N GLY A 417 4.38 -3.21 -8.17
CA GLY A 417 3.77 -2.07 -7.48
C GLY A 417 3.83 -2.13 -5.95
N LEU A 418 4.42 -3.18 -5.36
CA LEU A 418 4.59 -3.29 -3.92
C LEU A 418 5.96 -2.75 -3.45
N PRO A 419 6.02 -2.18 -2.25
CA PRO A 419 7.28 -1.80 -1.62
C PRO A 419 8.15 -3.02 -1.27
N GLY A 420 9.39 -2.77 -0.85
CA GLY A 420 10.31 -3.80 -0.35
C GLY A 420 9.71 -4.60 0.82
N PRO A 421 10.16 -5.85 1.07
CA PRO A 421 9.61 -6.67 2.15
C PRO A 421 9.78 -6.00 3.52
N ASN A 422 10.89 -5.27 3.71
CA ASN A 422 11.22 -4.56 4.94
C ASN A 422 10.25 -3.40 5.26
N GLN A 423 9.52 -2.89 4.25
CA GLN A 423 8.56 -1.81 4.41
C GLN A 423 7.13 -2.32 4.67
N ILE A 424 6.90 -3.64 4.56
CA ILE A 424 5.60 -4.26 4.84
C ILE A 424 5.65 -4.85 6.24
N ARG A 425 4.89 -4.28 7.16
CA ARG A 425 4.84 -4.78 8.54
C ARG A 425 3.95 -6.01 8.58
N SER A 426 4.49 -7.11 9.10
CA SER A 426 3.74 -8.36 9.25
C SER A 426 3.64 -8.77 10.70
N HIS A 427 2.46 -9.21 11.15
CA HIS A 427 2.31 -9.85 12.45
C HIS A 427 1.26 -10.96 12.41
N LEU A 428 1.41 -11.92 13.33
CA LEU A 428 0.44 -12.99 13.54
C LEU A 428 -0.42 -12.66 14.76
N SER A 429 -1.72 -12.89 14.64
CA SER A 429 -2.70 -12.69 15.70
C SER A 429 -3.75 -13.79 15.69
N ASP A 430 -4.55 -13.87 16.76
CA ASP A 430 -5.67 -14.80 16.86
C ASP A 430 -7.00 -14.05 16.69
N TYR A 431 -7.89 -14.59 15.88
CA TYR A 431 -9.23 -14.05 15.66
C TYR A 431 -10.29 -15.12 15.93
N LYS A 432 -11.29 -14.80 16.74
CA LYS A 432 -12.37 -15.75 17.08
C LYS A 432 -13.63 -15.37 16.32
N THR A 433 -14.12 -16.29 15.50
CA THR A 433 -15.41 -16.22 14.83
C THR A 433 -16.30 -17.40 15.26
N TYR A 434 -17.37 -17.65 14.51
CA TYR A 434 -18.35 -18.69 14.79
C TYR A 434 -17.71 -20.08 14.91
N MET A 435 -18.09 -20.79 15.98
CA MET A 435 -17.68 -22.18 16.25
C MET A 435 -16.17 -22.39 16.41
N ASP A 436 -15.40 -21.33 16.71
CA ASP A 436 -13.98 -21.44 17.00
C ASP A 436 -13.75 -21.70 18.50
N THR A 437 -12.78 -22.56 18.83
CA THR A 437 -12.45 -22.90 20.22
C THR A 437 -11.16 -22.20 20.68
N LEU A 438 -10.07 -22.40 19.94
CA LEU A 438 -8.79 -21.73 20.13
C LEU A 438 -8.81 -20.34 19.49
N GLY A 439 -9.43 -20.23 18.32
CA GLY A 439 -9.34 -19.08 17.43
C GLY A 439 -8.61 -19.43 16.14
N ARG A 440 -8.80 -18.60 15.14
CA ARG A 440 -8.15 -18.70 13.83
C ARG A 440 -6.87 -17.90 13.82
N THR A 441 -5.84 -18.47 13.19
CA THR A 441 -4.58 -17.79 12.96
C THR A 441 -4.77 -16.73 11.87
N VAL A 442 -4.47 -15.47 12.18
CA VAL A 442 -4.56 -14.36 11.23
C VAL A 442 -3.16 -13.81 10.95
N LEU A 443 -2.81 -13.79 9.67
CA LEU A 443 -1.64 -13.07 9.17
C LEU A 443 -2.09 -11.68 8.72
N THR A 444 -1.64 -10.64 9.43
CA THR A 444 -1.89 -9.25 9.08
C THR A 444 -0.65 -8.68 8.39
N LEU A 445 -0.84 -8.10 7.21
CA LEU A 445 0.18 -7.37 6.45
C LEU A 445 -0.27 -5.93 6.30
N GLU A 446 0.55 -4.99 6.78
CA GLU A 446 0.29 -3.56 6.71
C GLU A 446 1.29 -2.92 5.74
N ALA A 447 0.76 -2.13 4.82
CA ALA A 447 1.53 -1.37 3.85
C ALA A 447 0.98 0.04 3.74
N GLU A 448 1.88 1.01 3.66
CA GLU A 448 1.55 2.43 3.52
C GLU A 448 1.86 2.90 2.09
N ASN A 449 1.14 3.93 1.67
CA ASN A 449 1.31 4.60 0.38
C ASN A 449 1.34 3.67 -0.84
N LEU A 450 0.26 2.90 -1.07
CA LEU A 450 0.13 2.07 -2.26
C LEU A 450 -0.65 2.78 -3.37
N SER A 451 -0.35 2.41 -4.61
CA SER A 451 -1.13 2.81 -5.79
C SER A 451 -1.84 1.62 -6.43
N ASP A 452 -2.73 1.88 -7.38
CA ASP A 452 -3.39 0.84 -8.18
C ASP A 452 -2.43 -0.04 -9.00
N GLU A 453 -1.14 0.32 -9.13
CA GLU A 453 -0.10 -0.53 -9.72
C GLU A 453 0.13 -1.82 -8.93
N ALA A 454 -0.16 -1.83 -7.62
CA ALA A 454 -0.02 -3.01 -6.78
C ALA A 454 -1.09 -4.10 -7.04
N ARG A 455 -2.08 -3.84 -7.89
CA ARG A 455 -3.19 -4.75 -8.21
C ARG A 455 -2.75 -6.14 -8.70
N ASP A 456 -1.69 -6.20 -9.49
CA ASP A 456 -1.26 -7.46 -10.09
C ASP A 456 -0.35 -8.28 -9.15
N SER A 457 0.04 -7.69 -8.01
CA SER A 457 0.87 -8.36 -7.03
C SER A 457 0.17 -9.56 -6.38
N GLN A 458 0.97 -10.59 -6.09
CA GLN A 458 0.48 -11.85 -5.53
C GLN A 458 1.18 -12.12 -4.21
N LEU A 459 0.38 -12.50 -3.23
CA LEU A 459 0.79 -13.00 -1.92
C LEU A 459 0.69 -14.52 -1.93
N VAL A 460 1.79 -15.18 -1.59
CA VAL A 460 1.86 -16.63 -1.41
C VAL A 460 2.02 -16.91 0.07
N VAL A 461 1.13 -17.72 0.64
CA VAL A 461 1.18 -18.11 2.05
C VAL A 461 1.24 -19.62 2.15
N THR A 462 2.20 -20.12 2.92
CA THR A 462 2.35 -21.53 3.24
C THR A 462 1.99 -21.75 4.70
N TYR A 463 1.20 -22.78 5.00
CA TYR A 463 0.83 -23.15 6.36
C TYR A 463 0.53 -24.65 6.45
N ASP A 464 0.66 -25.18 7.66
CA ASP A 464 0.35 -26.58 7.96
C ASP A 464 -1.03 -26.68 8.61
N TYR A 465 -1.82 -27.66 8.18
CA TYR A 465 -3.19 -27.88 8.67
C TYR A 465 -3.58 -29.34 8.62
N THR A 466 -3.68 -29.98 9.78
CA THR A 466 -3.94 -31.42 9.88
C THR A 466 -5.43 -31.76 9.83
N LEU A 467 -5.76 -33.00 9.46
CA LEU A 467 -7.14 -33.50 9.53
C LEU A 467 -7.74 -33.38 10.94
N LEU A 468 -6.93 -33.61 11.99
CA LEU A 468 -7.37 -33.50 13.38
C LEU A 468 -7.75 -32.06 13.75
N ASP A 469 -7.01 -31.08 13.26
CA ASP A 469 -7.37 -29.66 13.44
C ASP A 469 -8.69 -29.35 12.73
N GLY A 470 -8.90 -29.89 11.52
CA GLY A 470 -10.17 -29.75 10.82
C GLY A 470 -11.36 -30.37 11.56
N LEU A 471 -11.19 -31.56 12.11
CA LEU A 471 -12.26 -32.25 12.86
C LEU A 471 -12.52 -31.67 14.26
N ARG A 472 -11.67 -30.77 14.77
CA ARG A 472 -11.83 -30.15 16.10
C ARG A 472 -13.20 -29.49 16.28
N LYS A 473 -13.69 -28.78 15.26
CA LYS A 473 -14.98 -28.07 15.34
C LYS A 473 -16.16 -29.04 15.54
N PRO A 474 -16.39 -30.04 14.66
CA PRO A 474 -17.43 -31.05 14.90
C PRO A 474 -17.27 -31.79 16.23
N PHE A 475 -16.04 -32.17 16.61
CA PHE A 475 -15.81 -32.88 17.87
C PHE A 475 -16.20 -32.03 19.08
N THR A 476 -15.84 -30.76 19.09
CA THR A 476 -16.13 -29.89 20.24
C THR A 476 -17.63 -29.62 20.37
N ILE A 477 -18.33 -29.38 19.26
CA ILE A 477 -19.79 -29.20 19.27
C ILE A 477 -20.48 -30.49 19.74
N THR A 478 -20.05 -31.65 19.24
CA THR A 478 -20.61 -32.95 19.63
C THR A 478 -20.36 -33.23 21.12
N ALA A 479 -19.14 -32.98 21.62
CA ALA A 479 -18.81 -33.14 23.02
C ALA A 479 -19.63 -32.20 23.92
N GLY A 480 -19.82 -30.95 23.50
CA GLY A 480 -20.68 -29.99 24.22
C GLY A 480 -22.13 -30.45 24.28
N LEU A 481 -22.69 -30.94 23.18
CA LEU A 481 -24.05 -31.47 23.15
C LEU A 481 -24.21 -32.72 24.04
N LEU A 482 -23.26 -33.66 23.97
CA LEU A 482 -23.25 -34.85 24.82
C LEU A 482 -23.12 -34.49 26.31
N ALA A 483 -22.35 -33.45 26.65
CA ALA A 483 -22.25 -32.97 28.02
C ALA A 483 -23.59 -32.44 28.55
N VAL A 484 -24.39 -31.77 27.72
CA VAL A 484 -25.75 -31.34 28.10
C VAL A 484 -26.65 -32.55 28.38
N PHE A 485 -26.61 -33.57 27.52
CA PHE A 485 -27.39 -34.80 27.77
C PHE A 485 -26.94 -35.54 29.03
N ALA A 486 -25.63 -35.63 29.27
CA ALA A 486 -25.08 -36.23 30.47
C ALA A 486 -25.47 -35.45 31.74
N ALA A 487 -25.44 -34.12 31.68
CA ALA A 487 -25.88 -33.26 32.79
C ALA A 487 -27.38 -33.41 33.06
N ALA A 488 -28.22 -33.42 32.01
CA ALA A 488 -29.65 -33.64 32.14
C ALA A 488 -29.97 -35.02 32.74
N TRP A 489 -29.25 -36.07 32.31
CA TRP A 489 -29.34 -37.41 32.88
C TRP A 489 -28.93 -37.42 34.36
N PHE A 490 -27.82 -36.77 34.72
CA PHE A 490 -27.36 -36.71 36.10
C PHE A 490 -28.37 -35.97 37.00
N ILE A 491 -28.83 -34.78 36.58
CA ILE A 491 -29.85 -34.01 37.30
C ILE A 491 -31.14 -34.81 37.45
N GLY A 492 -31.57 -35.53 36.41
CA GLY A 492 -32.76 -36.39 36.46
C GLY A 492 -32.65 -37.56 37.44
N ASN A 493 -31.43 -37.98 37.78
CA ASN A 493 -31.17 -39.03 38.77
C ASN A 493 -30.99 -38.51 40.21
N ILE A 494 -30.99 -37.19 40.43
CA ILE A 494 -30.91 -36.62 41.78
C ILE A 494 -32.31 -36.66 42.42
N ASP A 495 -32.47 -37.50 43.44
CA ASP A 495 -33.67 -37.50 44.27
C ASP A 495 -33.65 -36.29 45.22
N VAL A 496 -34.51 -35.31 44.94
CA VAL A 496 -34.72 -34.10 45.76
C VAL A 496 -35.87 -34.24 46.77
N SER A 497 -36.37 -35.46 47.02
CA SER A 497 -37.48 -35.66 47.95
C SER A 497 -37.08 -35.42 49.42
N ILE A 498 -37.84 -34.57 50.12
CA ILE A 498 -37.56 -34.16 51.52
C ILE A 498 -37.94 -35.24 52.53
N ARG A 499 -38.82 -36.18 52.15
CA ARG A 499 -39.18 -37.33 52.99
C ARG A 499 -39.17 -38.58 52.11
N LYS A 500 -38.21 -39.46 52.40
CA LYS A 500 -38.07 -40.76 51.76
C LYS A 500 -39.34 -41.57 52.04
N ARG A 501 -40.05 -41.97 50.98
CA ARG A 501 -41.27 -42.78 51.08
C ARG A 501 -40.94 -44.24 51.29
#